data_AF-A0A0H3FHC3-F1
#
_entry.id   AF-A0A0H3FHC3-F1
#
_cell.length_a   1.000
_cell.length_b   1.000
_cell.length_c   1.000
_cell.angle_alpha   90.00
_cell.angle_beta   90.00
_cell.angle_gamma   90.00
#
_symmetry.space_group_name_H-M   'P 1'
#
loop_
_entity.id
_entity.type
_entity.pdbx_description
1 polymer ?
#
loop_
_entity_poly.entity_id
_entity_poly.type
_entity_poly.pdbx_seq_one_letter_code
_entity_poly.pdbx_strand_id
1 'polypeptide(L)'
;MKKLTLEKAQELLEFLKGKASTGDITISQENYLQAIELAVMVLNAQEDAEKYGTGFVACFSGGEVKNGDPEKVRISFTDSGLGHFSQARRGKNASAIPEGYALVPIEPTEHMVVCGFESAPSQFFSPDEVWEAYDEMSGCAQAAHRAKLCWSAMIAAAPKPEAL
;
A
#
# COMPACT_ATOMS: atom_id res chain seq x y z
N MET A 1 -1.94 -41.44 26.01
CA MET A 1 -3.04 -41.33 25.02
C MET A 1 -2.54 -41.83 23.68
N LYS A 2 -3.31 -42.62 22.93
CA LYS A 2 -2.91 -43.04 21.57
C LYS A 2 -3.05 -41.82 20.64
N LYS A 3 -2.04 -41.53 19.83
CA LYS A 3 -2.09 -40.46 18.81
C LYS A 3 -3.00 -40.92 17.66
N LEU A 4 -3.88 -40.04 17.18
CA LEU A 4 -4.66 -40.28 15.97
C LEU A 4 -3.72 -40.16 14.76
N THR A 5 -3.71 -41.16 13.88
CA THR A 5 -2.93 -41.17 12.63
C THR A 5 -3.82 -40.77 11.45
N LEU A 6 -3.22 -40.31 10.36
CA LEU A 6 -3.97 -39.92 9.16
C LEU A 6 -4.83 -41.08 8.64
N GLU A 7 -4.24 -42.27 8.50
CA GLU A 7 -4.91 -43.48 8.05
C GLU A 7 -6.19 -43.77 8.87
N LYS A 8 -6.08 -43.74 10.20
CA LYS A 8 -7.22 -43.99 11.09
C LYS A 8 -8.28 -42.90 11.03
N ALA A 9 -7.85 -41.66 10.82
CA ALA A 9 -8.78 -40.54 10.64
C ALA A 9 -9.55 -40.68 9.31
N GLN A 10 -8.89 -41.11 8.24
CA GLN A 10 -9.52 -41.38 6.94
C GLN A 10 -10.49 -42.57 7.01
N GLU A 11 -10.11 -43.67 7.66
CA GLU A 11 -11.00 -44.82 7.90
C GLU A 11 -12.28 -44.40 8.63
N LEU A 12 -12.14 -43.61 9.70
CA LEU A 12 -13.27 -43.14 10.47
C LEU A 12 -14.14 -42.13 9.68
N LEU A 13 -13.50 -41.30 8.84
CA LEU A 13 -14.19 -40.37 7.96
C LEU A 13 -15.08 -41.09 6.95
N GLU A 14 -14.53 -42.08 6.25
CA GLU A 14 -15.26 -42.88 5.27
C GLU A 14 -16.44 -43.63 5.92
N PHE A 15 -16.24 -44.18 7.12
CA PHE A 15 -17.29 -44.81 7.89
C PHE A 15 -18.46 -43.86 8.19
N LEU A 16 -18.17 -42.64 8.65
CA LEU A 16 -19.20 -41.64 8.97
C LEU A 16 -19.87 -41.07 7.71
N LYS A 17 -19.13 -40.87 6.62
CA LYS A 17 -19.70 -40.46 5.33
C LYS A 17 -20.65 -41.51 4.74
N GLY A 18 -20.31 -42.79 4.91
CA GLY A 18 -21.19 -43.90 4.52
C GLY A 18 -22.53 -43.84 5.24
N LYS A 19 -22.50 -43.63 6.57
CA LYS A 19 -23.71 -43.45 7.39
C LYS A 19 -24.54 -42.22 7.02
N ALA A 20 -23.87 -41.09 6.76
CA ALA A 20 -24.54 -39.88 6.29
C ALA A 20 -25.26 -40.12 4.96
N SER A 21 -24.61 -40.83 4.03
CA SER A 21 -25.18 -41.16 2.71
C SER A 21 -26.40 -42.08 2.78
N THR A 22 -26.48 -42.94 3.80
CA THR A 22 -27.65 -43.82 4.04
C THR A 22 -28.73 -43.15 4.89
N GLY A 23 -28.54 -41.91 5.34
CA GLY A 23 -29.44 -41.21 6.26
C GLY A 23 -29.46 -41.77 7.68
N ASP A 24 -28.51 -42.66 8.02
CA ASP A 24 -28.39 -43.32 9.33
C ASP A 24 -27.32 -42.61 10.18
N ILE A 25 -27.47 -41.30 10.32
CA ILE A 25 -26.56 -40.44 11.09
C ILE A 25 -27.33 -39.64 12.13
N THR A 26 -26.80 -39.62 13.35
CA THR A 26 -27.32 -38.82 14.47
C THR A 26 -26.60 -37.47 14.53
N ILE A 27 -27.20 -36.45 15.18
CA ILE A 27 -26.58 -35.12 15.39
C ILE A 27 -25.18 -35.25 16.04
N SER A 28 -25.02 -36.21 16.97
CA SER A 28 -23.73 -36.51 17.59
C SER A 28 -22.69 -36.96 16.56
N GLN A 29 -23.08 -37.90 15.68
CA GLN A 29 -22.20 -38.39 14.61
C GLN A 29 -21.90 -37.33 13.55
N GLU A 30 -22.83 -36.41 13.29
CA GLU A 30 -22.60 -35.28 12.39
C GLU A 30 -21.54 -34.31 12.97
N ASN A 31 -21.60 -34.01 14.27
CA ASN A 31 -20.54 -33.24 14.94
C ASN A 31 -19.18 -33.95 14.87
N TYR A 32 -19.16 -35.28 15.05
CA TYR A 32 -17.93 -36.06 14.89
C TYR A 32 -17.42 -36.04 13.46
N LEU A 33 -18.31 -36.14 12.47
CA LEU A 33 -17.95 -36.08 11.05
C LEU A 33 -17.21 -34.78 10.75
N GLN A 34 -17.77 -33.62 11.16
CA GLN A 34 -17.13 -32.32 10.99
C GLN A 34 -15.77 -32.24 11.70
N ALA A 35 -15.69 -32.73 12.93
CA ALA A 35 -14.43 -32.74 13.70
C ALA A 35 -13.35 -33.62 13.04
N ILE A 36 -13.74 -34.75 12.45
CA ILE A 36 -12.84 -35.69 11.79
C ILE A 36 -12.41 -35.15 10.43
N GLU A 37 -13.29 -34.50 9.67
CA GLU A 37 -12.92 -33.79 8.44
C GLU A 37 -11.83 -32.75 8.70
N LEU A 38 -11.99 -31.97 9.76
CA LEU A 38 -10.97 -31.02 10.20
C LEU A 38 -9.68 -31.73 10.64
N ALA A 39 -9.79 -32.84 11.40
CA ALA A 39 -8.62 -33.59 11.85
C ALA A 39 -7.83 -34.18 10.68
N VAL A 40 -8.49 -34.73 9.65
CA VAL A 40 -7.85 -35.23 8.43
C VAL A 40 -7.11 -34.10 7.72
N MET A 41 -7.72 -32.91 7.60
CA MET A 41 -7.04 -31.75 7.00
C MET A 41 -5.78 -31.34 7.77
N VAL A 42 -5.84 -31.30 9.10
CA VAL A 42 -4.69 -30.96 9.95
C VAL A 42 -3.60 -32.02 9.86
N LEU A 43 -3.97 -33.31 9.85
CA LEU A 43 -3.02 -34.42 9.76
C LEU A 43 -2.30 -34.42 8.40
N ASN A 44 -3.02 -34.17 7.29
CA ASN A 44 -2.40 -33.97 5.98
C ASN A 44 -1.38 -32.83 6.01
N ALA A 45 -1.74 -31.68 6.59
CA ALA A 45 -0.81 -30.56 6.70
C ALA A 45 0.40 -30.87 7.61
N GLN A 46 0.26 -31.77 8.59
CA GLN A 46 1.38 -32.25 9.39
C GLN A 46 2.31 -33.17 8.59
N GLU A 47 1.77 -34.09 7.80
CA GLU A 47 2.59 -34.92 6.89
C GLU A 47 3.29 -34.08 5.82
N ASP A 48 2.62 -33.06 5.28
CA ASP A 48 3.22 -32.06 4.41
C ASP A 48 4.38 -31.34 5.11
N ALA A 49 4.21 -30.94 6.37
CA ALA A 49 5.26 -30.30 7.15
C ALA A 49 6.45 -31.24 7.42
N GLU A 50 6.21 -32.52 7.67
CA GLU A 50 7.27 -33.52 7.80
C GLU A 50 8.04 -33.74 6.49
N LYS A 51 7.33 -33.73 5.35
CA LYS A 51 7.90 -33.97 4.02
C LYS A 51 8.60 -32.75 3.41
N TYR A 52 7.98 -31.59 3.50
CA TYR A 52 8.38 -30.35 2.83
C TYR A 52 8.99 -29.30 3.78
N GLY A 53 9.02 -29.58 5.09
CA GLY A 53 9.44 -28.65 6.13
C GLY A 53 8.37 -27.64 6.54
N THR A 54 7.26 -27.56 5.81
CA THR A 54 6.10 -26.70 6.10
C THR A 54 4.81 -27.29 5.55
N GLY A 55 3.69 -26.98 6.18
CA GLY A 55 2.35 -27.37 5.74
C GLY A 55 1.35 -26.29 6.09
N PHE A 56 0.31 -26.13 5.28
CA PHE A 56 -0.62 -24.99 5.37
C PHE A 56 -2.06 -25.43 5.57
N VAL A 57 -2.73 -24.81 6.53
CA VAL A 57 -4.18 -24.86 6.70
C VAL A 57 -4.71 -23.43 6.61
N ALA A 58 -5.64 -23.19 5.69
CA ALA A 58 -6.30 -21.90 5.51
C ALA A 58 -7.71 -21.95 6.10
N CYS A 59 -7.94 -21.11 7.12
CA CYS A 59 -9.25 -20.95 7.75
C CYS A 59 -9.84 -19.60 7.32
N PHE A 60 -10.99 -19.64 6.64
CA PHE A 60 -11.70 -18.44 6.21
C PHE A 60 -12.89 -18.16 7.13
N SER A 61 -13.14 -16.89 7.48
CA SER A 61 -14.32 -16.53 8.27
C SER A 61 -15.60 -16.91 7.54
N GLY A 62 -16.39 -17.81 8.12
CA GLY A 62 -17.62 -18.33 7.51
C GLY A 62 -17.40 -19.21 6.27
N GLY A 63 -16.15 -19.57 5.94
CA GLY A 63 -15.82 -20.40 4.79
C GLY A 63 -15.28 -21.78 5.18
N GLU A 64 -15.18 -22.66 4.20
CA GLU A 64 -14.58 -23.98 4.38
C GLU A 64 -13.09 -23.88 4.67
N VAL A 65 -12.61 -24.71 5.59
CA VAL A 65 -11.18 -24.90 5.85
C VAL A 65 -10.56 -25.64 4.66
N LYS A 66 -9.36 -25.25 4.25
CA LYS A 66 -8.66 -25.87 3.11
C LYS A 66 -7.21 -26.19 3.47
N ASN A 67 -6.72 -27.35 3.03
CA ASN A 67 -5.29 -27.66 2.99
C ASN A 67 -4.67 -27.00 1.75
N GLY A 68 -3.50 -26.38 1.91
CA GLY A 68 -2.77 -25.72 0.82
C GLY A 68 -1.56 -26.53 0.38
N ASP A 69 -1.45 -26.78 -0.94
CA ASP A 69 -0.29 -27.44 -1.56
C ASP A 69 1.01 -26.64 -1.28
N PRO A 70 1.94 -27.19 -0.48
CA PRO A 70 3.14 -26.48 -0.04
C PRO A 70 4.02 -25.98 -1.19
N GLU A 71 4.00 -26.66 -2.35
CA GLU A 71 4.80 -26.28 -3.52
C GLU A 71 4.18 -25.12 -4.31
N LYS A 72 2.88 -24.86 -4.10
CA LYS A 72 2.10 -23.82 -4.82
C LYS A 72 1.69 -22.66 -3.93
N VAL A 73 1.78 -22.80 -2.61
CA VAL A 73 1.45 -21.70 -1.68
C VAL A 73 2.44 -20.55 -1.88
N ARG A 74 1.93 -19.42 -2.34
CA ARG A 74 2.67 -18.15 -2.38
C ARG A 74 2.15 -17.24 -1.28
N ILE A 75 2.93 -17.06 -0.22
CA ILE A 75 2.63 -16.06 0.82
C ILE A 75 3.13 -14.71 0.30
N SER A 76 2.21 -13.80 0.03
CA SER A 76 2.53 -12.42 -0.35
C SER A 76 2.12 -11.49 0.78
N PHE A 77 3.10 -10.91 1.46
CA PHE A 77 2.88 -9.82 2.39
C PHE A 77 2.64 -8.56 1.55
N THR A 78 1.37 -8.26 1.29
CA THR A 78 1.00 -6.92 0.81
C THR A 78 0.76 -6.06 2.03
N ASP A 79 1.20 -4.80 2.01
CA ASP A 79 0.92 -3.81 3.06
C ASP A 79 -0.57 -3.82 3.45
N SER A 80 -1.45 -3.95 2.45
CA SER A 80 -2.90 -4.04 2.63
C SER A 80 -3.41 -5.24 3.42
N GLY A 81 -2.65 -6.34 3.52
CA GLY A 81 -3.05 -7.57 4.22
C GLY A 81 -2.58 -7.66 5.67
N LEU A 82 -1.59 -6.86 6.07
CA LEU A 82 -1.04 -6.83 7.43
C LEU A 82 -1.76 -5.84 8.36
N GLY A 83 -2.93 -5.32 7.96
CA GLY A 83 -3.64 -4.28 8.72
C GLY A 83 -2.99 -2.90 8.63
N HIS A 84 -1.92 -2.75 7.84
CA HIS A 84 -1.52 -1.45 7.34
C HIS A 84 -2.52 -1.06 6.26
N PHE A 85 -3.62 -0.41 6.66
CA PHE A 85 -4.32 0.53 5.79
C PHE A 85 -3.37 1.72 5.51
N SER A 86 -2.16 1.47 5.01
CA SER A 86 -1.36 2.48 4.37
C SER A 86 -2.09 2.80 3.07
N GLN A 87 -2.43 4.07 2.90
CA GLN A 87 -3.12 4.61 1.73
C GLN A 87 -2.22 4.59 0.48
N ALA A 88 -1.47 3.51 0.24
CA ALA A 88 -0.43 3.43 -0.76
C ALA A 88 -0.78 2.43 -1.87
N ARG A 89 -2.00 2.48 -2.40
CA ARG A 89 -2.22 2.11 -3.80
C ARG A 89 -2.15 3.36 -4.66
N ARG A 90 -0.98 3.59 -5.26
CA ARG A 90 -0.84 3.86 -6.71
C ARG A 90 0.63 3.91 -7.10
N GLY A 91 1.09 2.83 -7.73
CA GLY A 91 2.18 2.95 -8.69
C GLY A 91 1.72 3.86 -9.83
N LYS A 92 2.47 4.94 -10.04
CA LYS A 92 2.28 6.05 -11.00
C LYS A 92 1.00 6.87 -10.78
N ASN A 93 1.12 7.92 -9.98
CA ASN A 93 1.44 9.25 -10.48
C ASN A 93 2.18 9.99 -9.37
N ALA A 94 3.00 10.99 -9.68
CA ALA A 94 3.50 11.94 -8.68
C ALA A 94 2.37 12.22 -7.67
N SER A 95 2.66 12.21 -6.37
CA SER A 95 1.75 12.82 -5.39
C SER A 95 1.27 14.11 -6.03
N ALA A 96 0.01 14.17 -6.46
CA ALA A 96 -0.46 15.27 -7.28
C ALA A 96 -0.22 16.50 -6.42
N ILE A 97 0.70 17.35 -6.85
CA ILE A 97 1.12 18.50 -6.07
C ILE A 97 -0.17 19.25 -5.75
N PRO A 98 -0.51 19.46 -4.46
CA PRO A 98 -1.79 20.03 -4.11
C PRO A 98 -1.99 21.39 -4.80
N GLU A 99 -3.24 21.79 -5.01
CA GLU A 99 -3.53 23.09 -5.59
C GLU A 99 -2.85 24.21 -4.76
N GLY A 100 -2.14 25.11 -5.45
CA GLY A 100 -1.32 26.16 -4.82
C GLY A 100 0.11 25.75 -4.45
N TYR A 101 0.54 24.52 -4.71
CA TYR A 101 1.91 24.06 -4.50
C TYR A 101 2.66 23.85 -5.82
N ALA A 102 3.99 23.92 -5.79
CA ALA A 102 4.88 23.64 -6.92
C ALA A 102 6.03 22.73 -6.47
N LEU A 103 6.44 21.80 -7.35
CA LEU A 103 7.64 20.99 -7.12
C LEU A 103 8.86 21.80 -7.56
N VAL A 104 9.76 22.06 -6.63
CA VAL A 104 11.03 22.75 -6.88
C VAL A 104 12.18 21.99 -6.25
N PRO A 105 13.42 22.17 -6.75
CA PRO A 105 14.61 21.65 -6.10
C PRO A 105 14.70 22.10 -4.63
N ILE A 106 15.26 21.23 -3.78
CA ILE A 106 15.53 21.56 -2.36
C ILE A 106 16.55 22.70 -2.27
N GLU A 107 17.58 22.65 -3.12
CA GLU A 107 18.54 23.74 -3.31
C GLU A 107 18.25 24.43 -4.64
N PRO A 108 18.04 25.77 -4.66
CA PRO A 108 17.76 26.48 -5.90
C PRO A 108 18.97 26.41 -6.83
N THR A 109 18.72 26.28 -8.13
CA THR A 109 19.78 26.35 -9.14
C THR A 109 20.28 27.79 -9.27
N GLU A 110 21.50 27.97 -9.77
CA GLU A 110 22.05 29.30 -10.06
C GLU A 110 21.12 30.13 -10.96
N HIS A 111 20.56 29.49 -12.00
CA HIS A 111 19.59 30.13 -12.90
C HIS A 111 18.33 30.62 -12.15
N MET A 112 17.79 29.82 -11.22
CA MET A 112 16.66 30.26 -10.40
C MET A 112 17.04 31.51 -9.58
N VAL A 113 18.20 31.48 -8.93
CA VAL A 113 18.68 32.59 -8.09
C VAL A 113 18.85 33.86 -8.93
N VAL A 114 19.50 33.79 -10.10
CA VAL A 114 19.69 34.94 -11.00
C VAL A 114 18.34 35.53 -11.42
N CYS A 115 17.41 34.70 -11.90
CA CYS A 115 16.07 35.17 -12.26
C CYS A 115 15.32 35.82 -11.08
N GLY A 116 15.49 35.29 -9.86
CA GLY A 116 14.93 35.88 -8.64
C GLY A 116 15.51 37.27 -8.36
N PHE A 117 16.83 37.42 -8.44
CA PHE A 117 17.51 38.70 -8.18
C PHE A 117 17.19 39.76 -9.23
N GLU A 118 17.07 39.38 -10.48
CA GLU A 118 16.78 40.29 -11.60
C GLU A 118 15.29 40.66 -11.72
N SER A 119 14.43 40.07 -10.89
CA SER A 119 12.97 40.31 -10.94
C SER A 119 12.50 41.65 -10.37
N ALA A 120 13.37 42.37 -9.66
CA ALA A 120 12.99 43.63 -9.01
C ALA A 120 12.74 44.75 -10.04
N PRO A 121 11.70 45.60 -9.86
CA PRO A 121 11.47 46.73 -10.73
C PRO A 121 12.68 47.67 -10.74
N SER A 122 13.03 48.15 -11.93
CA SER A 122 14.16 49.04 -12.15
C SER A 122 13.75 50.15 -13.11
N GLN A 123 14.10 51.39 -12.77
CA GLN A 123 13.78 52.58 -13.56
C GLN A 123 14.19 52.45 -15.04
N PHE A 124 15.26 51.71 -15.34
CA PHE A 124 15.80 51.61 -16.70
C PHE A 124 15.25 50.43 -17.51
N PHE A 125 14.68 49.43 -16.84
CA PHE A 125 14.33 48.14 -17.47
C PHE A 125 12.85 47.78 -17.31
N SER A 126 12.16 48.42 -16.36
CA SER A 126 10.72 48.26 -16.16
C SER A 126 9.94 49.36 -16.89
N PRO A 127 8.70 49.09 -17.32
CA PRO A 127 7.81 50.14 -17.80
C PRO A 127 7.60 51.23 -16.73
N ASP A 128 7.46 52.48 -17.18
CA ASP A 128 7.32 53.65 -16.30
C ASP A 128 6.22 53.46 -15.24
N GLU A 129 5.05 52.94 -15.62
CA GLU A 129 3.93 52.67 -14.71
C GLU A 129 4.29 51.67 -13.60
N VAL A 130 5.10 50.65 -13.90
CA VAL A 130 5.53 49.64 -12.91
C VAL A 130 6.57 50.23 -11.95
N TRP A 131 7.46 51.09 -12.47
CA TRP A 131 8.46 51.77 -11.65
C TRP A 131 7.81 52.81 -10.72
N GLU A 132 6.93 53.66 -11.25
CA GLU A 132 6.23 54.70 -10.48
C GLU A 132 5.41 54.07 -9.35
N ALA A 133 4.63 53.02 -9.66
CA ALA A 133 3.86 52.31 -8.63
C ALA A 133 4.73 51.67 -7.55
N TYR A 134 5.95 51.24 -7.89
CA TYR A 134 6.91 50.68 -6.94
C TYR A 134 7.60 51.77 -6.10
N ASP A 135 7.96 52.90 -6.70
CA ASP A 135 8.62 54.03 -6.04
C ASP A 135 7.71 54.71 -5.02
N GLU A 136 6.40 54.76 -5.29
CA GLU A 136 5.39 55.26 -4.35
C GLU A 136 5.18 54.36 -3.12
N MET A 137 5.62 53.09 -3.16
CA MET A 137 5.48 52.18 -2.02
C MET A 137 6.42 52.56 -0.87
N SER A 138 5.95 52.39 0.36
CA SER A 138 6.83 52.51 1.54
C SER A 138 7.96 51.47 1.51
N GLY A 139 9.09 51.72 2.17
CA GLY A 139 10.24 50.79 2.15
C GLY A 139 9.90 49.35 2.59
N CYS A 140 9.00 49.17 3.55
CA CYS A 140 8.51 47.84 3.94
C CYS A 140 7.64 47.20 2.85
N ALA A 141 6.79 48.00 2.20
CA ALA A 141 5.98 47.53 1.07
C ALA A 141 6.86 47.16 -0.13
N GLN A 142 7.90 47.94 -0.44
CA GLN A 142 8.91 47.62 -1.46
C GLN A 142 9.65 46.32 -1.14
N ALA A 143 10.05 46.11 0.12
CA ALA A 143 10.70 44.87 0.54
C ALA A 143 9.78 43.65 0.35
N ALA A 144 8.52 43.76 0.79
CA ALA A 144 7.52 42.70 0.62
C ALA A 144 7.21 42.43 -0.87
N HIS A 145 7.15 43.49 -1.68
CA HIS A 145 6.91 43.39 -3.13
C HIS A 145 8.07 42.66 -3.84
N ARG A 146 9.32 43.07 -3.56
CA ARG A 146 10.53 42.41 -4.11
C ARG A 146 10.63 40.94 -3.71
N ALA A 147 10.32 40.60 -2.46
CA ALA A 147 10.35 39.21 -2.01
C ALA A 147 9.35 38.34 -2.79
N LYS A 148 8.14 38.86 -3.07
CA LYS A 148 7.13 38.17 -3.88
C LYS A 148 7.58 37.99 -5.33
N LEU A 149 8.13 39.04 -5.94
CA LEU A 149 8.65 38.98 -7.31
C LEU A 149 9.78 37.97 -7.42
N CYS A 150 10.75 38.04 -6.50
CA CYS A 150 11.89 37.11 -6.44
C CYS A 150 11.40 35.66 -6.34
N TRP A 151 10.51 35.36 -5.39
CA TRP A 151 9.94 34.03 -5.25
C TRP A 151 9.20 33.58 -6.52
N SER A 152 8.35 34.44 -7.10
CA SER A 152 7.60 34.09 -8.31
C SER A 152 8.50 33.77 -9.50
N ALA A 153 9.58 34.53 -9.69
CA ALA A 153 10.56 34.31 -10.75
C ALA A 153 11.37 33.03 -10.53
N MET A 154 11.77 32.75 -9.28
CA MET A 154 12.45 31.49 -8.92
C MET A 154 11.58 30.27 -9.21
N ILE A 155 10.29 30.29 -8.84
CA ILE A 155 9.35 29.20 -9.12
C ILE A 155 9.14 29.02 -10.63
N ALA A 156 9.02 30.12 -11.39
CA ALA A 156 8.86 30.05 -12.84
C ALA A 156 10.12 29.49 -13.56
N ALA A 157 11.30 29.77 -13.02
CA ALA A 157 12.58 29.29 -13.53
C ALA A 157 12.96 27.88 -13.04
N ALA A 158 12.16 27.27 -12.16
CA ALA A 158 12.46 25.96 -11.60
C ALA A 158 12.47 24.88 -12.69
N PRO A 159 13.43 23.94 -12.66
CA PRO A 159 13.49 22.85 -13.63
C PRO A 159 12.25 21.97 -13.50
N LYS A 160 11.63 21.63 -14.62
CA LYS A 160 10.51 20.69 -14.65
C LYS A 160 11.06 19.27 -14.58
N PRO A 161 10.47 18.38 -13.75
CA PRO A 161 10.86 16.98 -13.75
C PRO A 161 10.65 16.39 -15.15
N GLU A 162 11.67 15.71 -15.69
CA GLU A 162 11.55 15.01 -16.96
C GLU A 162 10.44 13.95 -16.85
N ALA A 163 9.59 13.87 -17.88
CA ALA A 163 8.55 12.84 -17.94
C ALA A 163 9.23 11.48 -18.13
N LEU A 164 9.22 10.65 -17.07
CA LEU A 164 9.63 9.25 -17.09
C LEU A 164 8.77 8.37 -17.98
#